data_AF-A0A7S3H938-F1
#
_entry.id   AF-A0A7S3H938-F1
#
_cell.length_a   1.000
_cell.length_b   1.000
_cell.length_c   1.000
_cell.angle_alpha   90.00
_cell.angle_beta   90.00
_cell.angle_gamma   90.00
#
_symmetry.space_group_name_H-M   'P 1'
#
loop_
_entity.id
_entity.type
_entity.pdbx_description
1 polymer ?
#
loop_
_entity_poly.entity_id
_entity_poly.type
_entity_poly.pdbx_seq_one_letter_code
_entity_poly.pdbx_strand_id
1 'polypeptide(L)'
;DRIKGINVPLFVIHGENDMEVRFKHGTGLLETAPEGCRYEPWWVPGRGHNDVLFGNESEFIRRMAAYLQHVTQFHEEGRSLEIHTKHHKNNKKKVKNQDYGVQDKDVAMQQVAIV
;
A
#
# COMPACT_ATOMS: atom_id res chain seq x y z
N ASP A 1 14.72 -14.13 -1.56
CA ASP A 1 14.83 -12.66 -1.62
C ASP A 1 13.81 -12.03 -0.68
N ARG A 2 14.18 -10.96 0.04
CA ARG A 2 13.32 -10.22 0.98
C ARG A 2 12.33 -9.27 0.26
N ILE A 3 12.54 -9.03 -1.04
CA ILE A 3 11.74 -8.10 -1.84
C ILE A 3 10.22 -8.42 -1.86
N LYS A 4 9.83 -9.67 -1.64
CA LYS A 4 8.41 -10.10 -1.56
C LYS A 4 7.63 -9.44 -0.42
N GLY A 5 8.33 -8.98 0.62
CA GLY A 5 7.71 -8.46 1.85
C GLY A 5 7.71 -6.94 1.96
N ILE A 6 8.12 -6.22 0.92
CA ILE A 6 8.09 -4.75 0.96
C ILE A 6 6.66 -4.23 0.92
N ASN A 7 6.42 -3.11 1.59
CA ASN A 7 5.15 -2.38 1.59
C ASN A 7 5.39 -0.89 1.24
N VAL A 8 6.46 -0.64 0.48
CA VAL A 8 6.91 0.69 0.06
C VAL A 8 7.13 0.68 -1.45
N PRO A 9 7.03 1.83 -2.14
CA PRO A 9 7.30 1.92 -3.57
C PRO A 9 8.71 1.44 -3.92
N LEU A 10 8.84 0.80 -5.07
CA LEU A 10 10.07 0.27 -5.63
C LEU A 10 10.28 0.86 -7.02
N PHE A 11 11.39 1.58 -7.19
CA PHE A 11 11.86 2.04 -8.49
C PHE A 11 13.21 1.38 -8.79
N VAL A 12 13.27 0.62 -9.88
CA VAL A 12 14.50 -0.06 -10.33
C VAL A 12 15.15 0.76 -11.43
N ILE A 13 16.42 1.11 -11.26
CA ILE A 13 17.27 1.72 -12.29
C ILE A 13 18.43 0.75 -12.53
N HIS A 14 18.66 0.36 -13.78
CA HIS A 14 19.69 -0.64 -14.08
C HIS A 14 20.21 -0.51 -15.52
N GLY A 15 21.52 -0.64 -15.71
CA GLY A 15 22.11 -0.71 -17.05
C GLY A 15 21.84 -2.07 -17.71
N GLU A 16 21.48 -2.08 -19.00
CA GLU A 16 21.19 -3.34 -19.72
C GLU A 16 22.44 -4.22 -19.92
N ASN A 17 23.62 -3.60 -20.00
CA ASN A 17 24.90 -4.25 -20.23
C ASN A 17 25.74 -4.40 -18.95
N ASP A 18 25.11 -4.36 -17.78
CA ASP A 18 25.81 -4.57 -16.50
C ASP A 18 26.33 -6.02 -16.41
N MET A 19 27.66 -6.14 -16.31
CA MET A 19 28.39 -7.41 -16.24
C MET A 19 28.68 -7.84 -14.81
N GLU A 20 28.60 -6.93 -13.83
CA GLU A 20 28.86 -7.23 -12.42
C GLU A 20 27.58 -7.69 -11.73
N VAL A 21 26.50 -6.95 -11.97
CA VAL A 21 25.15 -7.34 -11.57
C VAL A 21 24.35 -7.56 -12.85
N ARG A 22 24.18 -8.82 -13.25
CA ARG A 22 23.48 -9.17 -14.49
C ARG A 22 22.07 -8.56 -14.53
N PHE A 23 21.65 -8.06 -15.69
CA PHE A 23 20.32 -7.48 -15.94
C PHE A 23 19.14 -8.27 -15.36
N LYS A 24 19.20 -9.61 -15.40
CA LYS A 24 18.19 -10.50 -14.80
C LYS A 24 17.94 -10.26 -13.30
N HIS A 25 18.91 -9.67 -12.59
CA HIS A 25 18.76 -9.33 -11.19
C HIS A 25 17.75 -8.18 -11.03
N GLY A 26 17.89 -7.12 -11.82
CA GLY A 26 16.95 -6.00 -11.86
C GLY A 26 15.53 -6.45 -12.23
N THR A 27 15.37 -7.25 -13.29
CA THR A 27 14.05 -7.77 -13.69
C THR A 27 13.46 -8.69 -12.62
N GLY A 28 14.28 -9.55 -12.01
CA GLY A 28 13.86 -10.43 -10.92
C GLY A 28 13.35 -9.67 -9.69
N LEU A 29 13.98 -8.54 -9.33
CA LEU A 29 13.49 -7.67 -8.25
C LEU A 29 12.09 -7.12 -8.57
N LEU A 30 11.90 -6.59 -9.78
CA LEU A 30 10.63 -6.01 -10.21
C LEU A 30 9.51 -7.06 -10.26
N GLU A 31 9.78 -8.22 -10.86
CA GLU A 31 8.82 -9.33 -10.97
C GLU A 31 8.41 -9.92 -9.62
N THR A 32 9.35 -9.93 -8.67
CA THR A 32 9.14 -10.54 -7.34
C THR A 32 8.46 -9.58 -6.35
N ALA A 33 8.62 -8.27 -6.52
CA ALA A 33 8.00 -7.27 -5.66
C ALA A 33 6.47 -7.31 -5.74
N PRO A 34 5.72 -6.97 -4.67
CA PRO A 34 4.26 -6.84 -4.72
C PRO A 34 3.83 -5.82 -5.77
N GLU A 35 2.81 -6.15 -6.55
CA GLU A 35 2.37 -5.34 -7.71
C GLU A 35 2.08 -3.88 -7.34
N GLY A 36 1.34 -3.63 -6.26
CA GLY A 36 1.02 -2.28 -5.81
C GLY A 36 2.23 -1.46 -5.33
N CYS A 37 3.39 -2.10 -5.10
CA CYS A 37 4.63 -1.43 -4.74
C CYS A 37 5.51 -1.10 -5.95
N ARG A 38 5.19 -1.59 -7.16
CA ARG A 38 6.06 -1.42 -8.34
C ARG A 38 5.86 -0.04 -8.96
N TYR A 39 6.96 0.66 -9.21
CA TYR A 39 7.01 1.83 -10.08
C TYR A 39 7.63 1.46 -11.42
N GLU A 40 7.36 2.26 -12.46
CA GLU A 40 7.92 2.03 -13.80
C GLU A 40 9.45 2.01 -13.75
N PRO A 41 10.11 0.89 -14.13
CA PRO A 41 11.56 0.79 -14.07
C PRO A 41 12.24 1.69 -15.12
N TRP A 42 13.54 1.88 -14.95
CA TRP A 42 14.38 2.48 -15.97
C TRP A 42 15.55 1.57 -16.30
N TRP A 43 15.40 0.87 -17.43
CA TRP A 43 16.47 0.11 -18.07
C TRP A 43 17.25 1.05 -18.96
N VAL A 44 18.53 1.24 -18.68
CA VAL A 44 19.35 2.25 -19.36
C VAL A 44 20.10 1.59 -20.51
N PRO A 45 19.73 1.89 -21.78
CA PRO A 45 20.25 1.17 -22.92
C PRO A 45 21.76 1.32 -23.07
N GLY A 46 22.44 0.22 -23.32
CA GLY A 46 23.88 0.21 -23.57
C GLY A 46 24.76 0.44 -22.33
N ARG A 47 24.18 0.71 -21.15
CA ARG A 47 24.93 1.04 -19.93
C ARG A 47 25.26 -0.19 -19.10
N GLY A 48 26.44 -0.18 -18.51
CA GLY A 48 26.91 -1.13 -17.52
C GLY A 48 26.68 -0.65 -16.09
N HIS A 49 27.54 -1.13 -15.18
CA HIS A 49 27.39 -0.91 -13.74
C HIS A 49 27.58 0.55 -13.30
N ASN A 50 28.54 1.25 -13.91
CA ASN A 50 29.06 2.53 -13.40
C ASN A 50 28.75 3.74 -14.30
N ASP A 51 28.10 3.54 -15.44
CA ASP A 51 27.89 4.59 -16.44
C ASP A 51 26.42 4.89 -16.74
N VAL A 52 25.50 4.36 -15.93
CA VAL A 52 24.05 4.61 -16.01
C VAL A 52 23.74 6.10 -16.13
N LEU A 53 24.45 6.95 -15.39
CA LEU A 53 24.22 8.40 -15.37
C LEU A 53 24.92 9.17 -16.49
N PHE A 54 25.97 8.61 -17.11
CA PHE A 54 26.82 9.35 -18.04
C PHE A 54 26.06 9.71 -19.32
N GLY A 55 25.75 11.00 -19.50
CA GLY A 55 24.91 11.50 -20.59
C GLY A 55 23.41 11.25 -20.41
N ASN A 56 22.98 10.80 -19.22
CA ASN A 56 21.58 10.60 -18.85
C ASN A 56 21.18 11.41 -17.61
N GLU A 57 21.97 12.40 -17.22
CA GLU A 57 21.81 13.13 -15.95
C GLU A 57 20.44 13.82 -15.87
N SER A 58 20.02 14.49 -16.94
CA SER A 58 18.70 15.15 -17.00
C SER A 58 17.55 14.16 -16.91
N GLU A 59 17.69 13.00 -17.57
CA GLU A 59 16.66 11.95 -17.54
C GLU A 59 16.58 11.29 -16.16
N PHE A 60 17.72 11.03 -15.52
CA PHE A 60 17.78 10.56 -14.15
C PHE A 60 17.07 11.53 -13.20
N ILE A 61 17.40 12.84 -13.26
CA ILE A 61 16.76 13.85 -12.42
C ILE A 61 15.25 13.88 -12.66
N ARG A 62 14.80 13.86 -13.92
CA ARG A 62 13.37 13.87 -14.28
C ARG A 62 12.64 12.66 -13.70
N ARG A 63 13.20 11.45 -13.86
CA ARG A 63 12.60 10.20 -13.35
C ARG A 63 12.61 10.15 -11.83
N MET A 64 13.69 10.57 -11.20
CA MET A 64 13.78 10.67 -9.74
C MET A 64 12.74 11.65 -9.17
N ALA A 65 12.58 12.83 -9.78
CA ALA A 65 11.57 13.78 -9.35
C ALA A 65 10.15 13.19 -9.47
N ALA A 66 9.84 12.51 -10.59
CA ALA A 66 8.55 11.84 -10.77
C ALA A 66 8.34 10.71 -9.75
N TYR A 67 9.36 9.93 -9.44
CA TYR A 67 9.31 8.89 -8.43
C TYR A 67 9.08 9.45 -7.03
N LEU A 68 9.75 10.55 -6.65
CA LEU A 68 9.54 11.20 -5.35
C LEU A 68 8.10 11.74 -5.18
N GLN A 69 7.50 12.25 -6.26
CA GLN A 69 6.09 12.64 -6.25
C GLN A 69 5.18 11.42 -6.04
N HIS A 70 5.45 10.31 -6.73
CA HIS A 70 4.72 9.06 -6.53
C HIS A 70 4.84 8.52 -5.10
N VAL A 71 6.03 8.55 -4.50
CA VAL A 71 6.24 8.14 -3.10
C VAL A 71 5.38 8.97 -2.13
N THR A 72 5.24 10.27 -2.40
CA THR A 72 4.39 11.16 -1.60
C THR A 72 2.92 10.73 -1.67
N GLN A 73 2.41 10.46 -2.87
CA GLN A 73 1.04 10.01 -3.11
C GLN A 73 0.77 8.63 -2.48
N PHE A 74 1.67 7.68 -2.67
CA PHE A 74 1.57 6.33 -2.11
C PHE A 74 1.39 6.36 -0.58
N HIS A 75 2.11 7.26 0.11
CA HIS A 75 1.99 7.41 1.56
C HIS A 75 0.66 8.07 1.99
N GLU A 76 0.10 8.98 1.19
CA GLU A 76 -1.20 9.59 1.45
C GLU A 76 -2.36 8.59 1.33
N GLU A 77 -2.31 7.73 0.32
CA GLU A 77 -3.26 6.64 0.13
C GLU A 77 -3.20 5.62 1.27
N GLY A 78 -1.99 5.21 1.67
CA GLY A 78 -1.76 4.32 2.81
C GLY A 78 -2.34 4.88 4.12
N ARG A 79 -2.11 6.17 4.42
CA ARG A 79 -2.69 6.84 5.59
C ARG A 79 -4.22 6.93 5.52
N SER A 80 -4.77 7.19 4.34
CA SER A 80 -6.23 7.32 4.16
C SER A 80 -6.96 5.99 4.42
N LEU A 81 -6.39 4.87 3.97
CA LEU A 81 -6.90 3.52 4.26
C LEU A 81 -6.84 3.17 5.75
N GLU A 82 -5.77 3.59 6.46
CA GLU A 82 -5.67 3.41 7.91
C GLU A 82 -6.71 4.23 8.69
N ILE A 83 -6.98 5.46 8.28
CA ILE A 83 -8.00 6.32 8.93
C ILE A 83 -9.41 5.72 8.73
N HIS A 84 -9.72 5.29 7.51
CA HIS A 84 -11.03 4.70 7.19
C HIS A 84 -11.28 3.39 7.94
N THR A 85 -10.27 2.51 8.02
CA THR A 85 -10.39 1.24 8.75
C THR A 85 -10.52 1.44 10.27
N LYS A 86 -9.85 2.45 10.87
CA LYS A 86 -10.03 2.81 12.28
C LYS A 86 -11.45 3.31 12.58
N HIS A 87 -12.03 4.15 11.71
CA HIS A 87 -13.41 4.61 11.85
C HIS A 87 -14.43 3.47 11.79
N HIS A 88 -14.26 2.52 10.85
CA HIS A 88 -15.17 1.38 10.75
C HIS A 88 -15.09 0.46 11.98
N LYS A 89 -13.89 0.18 12.50
CA LYS A 89 -13.71 -0.65 13.72
C LYS A 89 -14.30 0.01 14.97
N ASN A 90 -14.16 1.32 15.11
CA ASN A 90 -14.74 2.07 16.23
C ASN A 90 -16.28 2.10 16.17
N ASN A 91 -16.87 2.17 14.96
CA ASN A 91 -18.33 2.14 14.82
C ASN A 91 -18.91 0.75 15.14
N LYS A 92 -18.24 -0.34 14.77
CA LYS A 92 -18.64 -1.71 15.15
C LYS A 92 -18.57 -1.97 16.66
N LYS A 93 -17.64 -1.35 17.39
CA LYS A 93 -17.60 -1.42 18.87
C LYS A 93 -18.74 -0.64 19.52
N LYS A 94 -19.18 0.47 18.92
CA LYS A 94 -20.29 1.28 19.45
C LYS A 94 -21.64 0.57 19.31
N VAL A 95 -21.88 -0.09 18.17
CA VAL A 95 -23.12 -0.86 17.93
C VAL A 95 -23.25 -2.08 18.85
N LYS A 96 -22.14 -2.73 19.22
CA LYS A 96 -22.17 -3.88 20.16
C LYS A 96 -22.42 -3.51 21.63
N ASN A 97 -22.28 -2.24 22.01
CA ASN A 97 -22.46 -1.78 23.39
C ASN A 97 -23.85 -1.18 23.67
N GLN A 98 -24.80 -1.28 22.73
CA GLN A 98 -26.15 -0.71 22.89
C GLN A 98 -27.28 -1.74 23.07
N ASP A 99 -26.98 -3.05 23.18
CA ASP A 99 -28.02 -4.10 23.16
C ASP A 99 -28.14 -4.93 24.46
N TYR A 100 -27.78 -4.37 25.62
CA TYR A 100 -28.11 -4.97 26.92
C TYR A 100 -28.60 -3.91 27.88
N GLY A 101 -29.92 -3.68 27.90
CA GLY A 101 -30.50 -2.74 28.85
C GLY A 101 -31.99 -2.51 28.72
N VAL A 102 -32.82 -3.55 28.81
CA VAL A 102 -34.20 -3.39 29.31
C VAL A 102 -34.47 -4.52 30.31
N GLN A 103 -34.54 -4.13 31.59
CA GLN A 103 -35.05 -4.96 32.68
C GLN A 103 -36.58 -5.03 32.56
N ASP A 104 -37.13 -6.21 32.30
CA ASP A 104 -38.55 -6.47 32.48
C ASP A 104 -38.87 -6.45 33.99
N LYS A 105 -39.71 -5.49 34.38
CA LYS A 105 -40.40 -5.48 35.67
C LYS A 105 -41.84 -5.93 35.44
N ASP A 106 -42.24 -6.93 36.18
CA ASP A 106 -43.59 -7.49 36.26
C ASP A 106 -44.68 -6.43 36.43
N VAL A 107 -45.74 -6.47 35.60
CA VAL A 107 -47.14 -6.27 36.02
C VAL A 107 -48.08 -6.94 34.98
N ALA A 108 -48.74 -8.05 35.34
CA ALA A 108 -49.90 -8.54 34.62
C ALA A 108 -50.95 -9.05 35.62
N MET A 109 -51.96 -8.21 35.88
CA MET A 109 -53.21 -8.55 36.56
C MET A 109 -54.30 -7.58 36.09
N GLN A 110 -55.07 -7.97 35.07
CA GLN A 110 -56.50 -7.66 34.93
C GLN A 110 -57.08 -8.35 33.69
N GLN A 111 -57.90 -9.37 33.91
CA GLN A 111 -58.92 -9.83 32.97
C GLN A 111 -60.28 -9.59 33.63
N VAL A 112 -61.12 -8.81 32.95
CA VAL A 112 -62.54 -8.64 33.29
C VAL A 112 -63.37 -8.96 32.06
N ALA A 113 -64.13 -10.06 32.19
CA ALA A 113 -65.47 -10.39 31.71
C ALA A 113 -65.91 -10.08 30.26
N ILE A 114 -66.15 -11.16 29.51
CA ILE A 114 -67.20 -11.40 28.49
C ILE A 114 -67.48 -12.92 28.65
N VAL A 115 -68.65 -13.48 29.02
CA VAL A 115 -70.09 -13.19 28.95
C VAL A 115 -70.74 -13.73 30.24
#